data_AF-A0A920TK66-F1
#
_entry.id   AF-A0A920TK66-F1
#
_cell.length_a   1.000
_cell.length_b   1.000
_cell.length_c   1.000
_cell.angle_alpha   90.00
_cell.angle_beta   90.00
_cell.angle_gamma   90.00
#
_symmetry.space_group_name_H-M   'P 1'
#
loop_
_entity.id
_entity.type
_entity.pdbx_description
1 polymer ?
#
loop_
_entity_poly.entity_id
_entity_poly.type
_entity_poly.pdbx_seq_one_letter_code
_entity_poly.pdbx_strand_id
1 'polypeptide(L)'
;MLRNSLVESSLGCPTPDCWPYPPSENGGNNPGDAFYLLEKGIWFGTAFGNASLHKELTNPWQRSLTNPDSLYFDGYYRPDDRTQDYDFRPRKGSTLIDAGVVIPGINDGQDLQQNWPPSYLGQNRRFVGDAPDIGAYEYGDSVYWIPGYRYPHPSFPIPRNNAVDVIPDYSVVWNYPYKRDYSSTMASVTINGPGVDRSEIFRYPNNVMFQEFQPGGFYTWSVTVDGMSGGTWSFQVDNDIYPMNDRSIDTTLHEVIPLKNQKTLEVSENNIAFLLFDIPSSVDNSWDIDFNLFVKEVENLTGGIVVYKHDYPDWGEKNDEMNIGIIDHTLGIPLDTLLSLEEESVVSLDMSSFITESGKHSFALAPLNPNDHVTFHSYEAGGIRVQGYFTKKELWPSLSFTPSLDSLTLYLQCHRMTAL
;
A
#
# COMPACT_ATOMS: atom_id res chain seq x y z
N MET A 1 -18.47 17.95 14.20
CA MET A 1 -17.82 16.65 14.43
C MET A 1 -16.90 16.42 13.24
N LEU A 2 -15.60 16.32 13.48
CA LEU A 2 -14.61 15.95 12.48
C LEU A 2 -14.06 14.58 12.90
N ARG A 3 -14.30 13.55 12.09
CA ARG A 3 -13.92 12.15 12.35
C ARG A 3 -13.63 11.47 11.02
N ASN A 4 -12.85 10.39 11.05
CA ASN A 4 -12.46 9.57 9.89
C ASN A 4 -11.99 10.44 8.73
N SER A 5 -11.16 11.43 9.05
CA SER A 5 -10.79 12.52 8.15
C SER A 5 -9.29 12.49 7.86
N LEU A 6 -8.96 12.68 6.58
CA LEU A 6 -7.58 12.74 6.09
C LEU A 6 -7.19 14.20 5.88
N VAL A 7 -6.13 14.65 6.53
CA VAL A 7 -5.62 16.01 6.41
C VAL A 7 -4.10 15.97 6.20
N GLU A 8 -3.60 16.55 5.11
CA GLU A 8 -2.18 16.43 4.79
C GLU A 8 -1.33 17.55 5.41
N SER A 9 -1.76 18.81 5.29
CA SER A 9 -0.86 19.97 5.53
C SER A 9 -1.36 21.05 6.48
N SER A 10 -2.66 21.33 6.50
CA SER A 10 -3.22 22.40 7.34
C SER A 10 -4.60 22.04 7.84
N LEU A 11 -4.80 22.17 9.14
CA LEU A 11 -6.03 21.84 9.84
C LEU A 11 -6.40 22.96 10.81
N GLY A 12 -7.04 24.00 10.27
CA GLY A 12 -7.68 25.03 11.09
C GLY A 12 -8.93 24.47 11.77
N CYS A 13 -8.77 23.79 12.90
CA CYS A 13 -9.84 23.07 13.57
C CYS A 13 -10.05 23.59 15.00
N PRO A 14 -11.10 24.37 15.28
CA PRO A 14 -11.37 24.86 16.64
C PRO A 14 -12.23 23.89 17.47
N THR A 15 -12.47 22.66 16.99
CA THR A 15 -13.38 21.72 17.65
C THR A 15 -12.64 20.90 18.72
N PRO A 16 -13.36 20.38 19.74
CA PRO A 16 -12.78 19.45 20.70
C PRO A 16 -12.27 18.14 20.06
N ASP A 17 -12.70 17.80 18.83
CA ASP A 17 -12.15 16.63 18.13
C ASP A 17 -10.66 16.80 17.79
N CYS A 18 -10.13 18.04 17.77
CA CYS A 18 -8.76 18.32 17.38
C CYS A 18 -7.83 18.67 18.54
N TRP A 19 -8.37 18.95 19.73
CA TRP A 19 -7.59 19.38 20.89
C TRP A 19 -8.04 18.64 22.15
N PRO A 20 -7.10 18.14 22.98
CA PRO A 20 -7.44 17.55 24.28
C PRO A 20 -7.79 18.61 25.34
N TYR A 21 -7.60 19.90 25.02
CA TYR A 21 -7.80 21.05 25.90
C TYR A 21 -8.66 22.14 25.24
N PRO A 22 -9.22 23.09 26.01
CA PRO A 22 -10.10 24.12 25.47
C PRO A 22 -9.36 25.14 24.57
N PRO A 23 -10.07 25.82 23.64
CA PRO A 23 -9.47 26.77 22.69
C PRO A 23 -8.65 27.91 23.29
N SER A 24 -8.88 28.27 24.55
CA SER A 24 -8.12 29.29 25.29
C SER A 24 -6.67 28.89 25.59
N GLU A 25 -6.36 27.60 25.48
CA GLU A 25 -5.03 27.02 25.73
C GLU A 25 -4.32 26.63 24.43
N ASN A 26 -4.97 26.85 23.27
CA ASN A 26 -4.40 26.56 21.96
C ASN A 26 -3.39 27.65 21.56
N GLY A 27 -2.10 27.33 21.65
CA GLY A 27 -1.01 28.23 21.25
C GLY A 27 -0.79 28.40 19.74
N GLY A 28 -1.56 27.72 18.88
CA GLY A 28 -1.38 27.70 17.42
C GLY A 28 -2.63 27.33 16.61
N ASN A 29 -2.53 27.46 15.28
CA ASN A 29 -3.64 27.23 14.34
C ASN A 29 -3.88 25.74 13.98
N ASN A 30 -2.85 24.89 14.12
CA ASN A 30 -2.89 23.47 13.78
C ASN A 30 -2.69 22.62 15.05
N PRO A 31 -3.45 21.52 15.24
CA PRO A 31 -3.23 20.59 16.34
C PRO A 31 -1.93 19.82 16.15
N GLY A 32 -1.19 19.58 17.24
CA GLY A 32 0.12 18.90 17.22
C GLY A 32 0.15 17.53 17.89
N ASP A 33 -0.92 17.14 18.60
CA ASP A 33 -1.00 15.87 19.31
C ASP A 33 -1.49 14.77 18.37
N ALA A 34 -0.56 14.07 17.74
CA ALA A 34 -0.85 13.04 16.75
C ALA A 34 -1.66 11.87 17.31
N PHE A 35 -1.38 11.44 18.54
CA PHE A 35 -2.09 10.33 19.18
C PHE A 35 -3.53 10.71 19.49
N TYR A 36 -3.76 11.89 20.05
CA TYR A 36 -5.12 12.39 20.29
C TYR A 36 -5.94 12.46 19.01
N LEU A 37 -5.33 12.92 17.90
CA LEU A 37 -6.00 13.00 16.61
C LEU A 37 -6.40 11.61 16.09
N LEU A 38 -5.52 10.60 16.20
CA LEU A 38 -5.86 9.21 15.82
C LEU A 38 -6.98 8.63 16.68
N GLU A 39 -7.02 8.91 17.98
CA GLU A 39 -8.16 8.49 18.82
C GLU A 39 -9.50 9.09 18.35
N LYS A 40 -9.47 10.19 17.60
CA LYS A 40 -10.65 10.78 16.95
C LYS A 40 -10.81 10.33 15.49
N GLY A 41 -10.00 9.41 14.99
CA GLY A 41 -9.99 8.98 13.59
C GLY A 41 -9.55 10.10 12.66
N ILE A 42 -8.70 11.02 13.11
CA ILE A 42 -8.16 12.10 12.28
C ILE A 42 -6.71 11.78 11.97
N TRP A 43 -6.43 11.52 10.70
CA TRP A 43 -5.06 11.41 10.22
C TRP A 43 -4.57 12.80 9.80
N PHE A 44 -3.52 13.32 10.45
CA PHE A 44 -2.96 14.64 10.14
C PHE A 44 -1.46 14.58 9.84
N GLY A 45 -1.09 14.64 8.56
CA GLY A 45 0.29 14.47 8.08
C GLY A 45 1.30 15.38 8.77
N THR A 46 0.98 16.66 9.02
CA THR A 46 1.86 17.58 9.74
C THR A 46 2.11 17.17 11.19
N ALA A 47 1.11 16.63 11.90
CA ALA A 47 1.31 16.10 13.24
C ALA A 47 2.21 14.85 13.23
N PHE A 48 2.21 14.09 12.12
CA PHE A 48 3.11 12.96 11.85
C PHE A 48 4.43 13.36 11.19
N GLY A 49 5.00 14.50 11.56
CA GLY A 49 6.31 14.94 11.03
C GLY A 49 6.28 15.23 9.52
N ASN A 50 5.15 15.69 8.99
CA ASN A 50 4.90 15.88 7.56
C ASN A 50 4.90 14.57 6.76
N ALA A 51 4.29 13.53 7.33
CA ALA A 51 3.97 12.29 6.60
C ALA A 51 3.11 12.60 5.36
N SER A 52 3.32 11.84 4.30
CA SER A 52 2.60 12.02 3.03
C SER A 52 1.39 11.11 2.97
N LEU A 53 0.19 11.69 2.79
CA LEU A 53 -1.03 10.89 2.63
C LEU A 53 -0.95 10.00 1.38
N HIS A 54 -0.23 10.45 0.35
CA HIS A 54 -0.09 9.71 -0.90
C HIS A 54 0.66 8.38 -0.71
N LYS A 55 1.42 8.25 0.37
CA LYS A 55 2.12 7.03 0.77
C LYS A 55 1.25 6.08 1.57
N GLU A 56 0.05 6.48 1.97
CA GLU A 56 -0.91 5.64 2.72
C GLU A 56 -2.02 5.09 1.80
N LEU A 57 -2.09 5.55 0.56
CA LEU A 57 -3.12 5.16 -0.41
C LEU A 57 -2.50 4.35 -1.56
N THR A 58 -3.32 3.49 -2.16
CA THR A 58 -2.87 2.54 -3.19
C THR A 58 -2.35 3.22 -4.47
N ASN A 59 -3.14 4.08 -5.09
CA ASN A 59 -2.75 4.82 -6.30
C ASN A 59 -3.56 6.13 -6.45
N PRO A 60 -3.36 7.10 -5.53
CA PRO A 60 -4.14 8.32 -5.49
C PRO A 60 -3.76 9.29 -6.62
N TRP A 61 -4.63 10.27 -6.91
CA TRP A 61 -4.29 11.39 -7.79
C TRP A 61 -3.09 12.16 -7.25
N GLN A 62 -2.12 12.48 -8.10
CA GLN A 62 -0.96 13.30 -7.75
C GLN A 62 -0.92 14.58 -8.59
N ARG A 63 -0.66 15.73 -7.95
CA ARG A 63 -0.56 17.03 -8.66
C ARG A 63 0.62 17.08 -9.65
N SER A 64 1.70 16.37 -9.37
CA SER A 64 2.88 16.24 -10.25
C SER A 64 2.52 15.73 -11.65
N LEU A 65 1.43 14.96 -11.80
CA LEU A 65 0.87 14.52 -13.09
C LEU A 65 0.47 15.69 -14.01
N THR A 66 0.36 16.91 -13.48
CA THR A 66 0.00 18.09 -14.27
C THR A 66 1.17 18.79 -14.96
N ASN A 67 2.41 18.32 -14.75
CA ASN A 67 3.59 18.94 -15.34
C ASN A 67 4.08 18.18 -16.59
N PRO A 68 3.95 18.75 -17.81
CA PRO A 68 4.35 18.10 -19.06
C PRO A 68 5.87 17.96 -19.25
N ASP A 69 6.69 18.72 -18.52
CA ASP A 69 8.16 18.72 -18.62
C ASP A 69 8.83 17.88 -17.52
N SER A 70 8.05 17.12 -16.74
CA SER A 70 8.59 16.23 -15.71
C SER A 70 9.20 14.99 -16.35
N LEU A 71 10.45 15.11 -16.83
CA LEU A 71 11.33 14.07 -17.38
C LEU A 71 11.65 12.88 -16.42
N TYR A 72 10.92 12.73 -15.32
CA TYR A 72 11.21 11.80 -14.23
C TYR A 72 9.95 11.13 -13.66
N PHE A 73 8.94 10.86 -14.49
CA PHE A 73 7.68 10.27 -14.00
C PHE A 73 7.44 8.85 -14.52
N ASP A 74 7.04 8.02 -13.56
CA ASP A 74 6.64 6.61 -13.53
C ASP A 74 5.46 6.27 -14.45
N GLY A 75 5.58 6.55 -15.77
CA GLY A 75 4.60 6.09 -16.77
C GLY A 75 3.22 6.77 -16.78
N TYR A 76 2.96 7.80 -15.97
CA TYR A 76 1.64 8.45 -15.93
C TYR A 76 1.43 9.53 -17.01
N TYR A 77 0.24 9.47 -17.64
CA TYR A 77 -0.17 10.31 -18.75
C TYR A 77 -0.63 11.71 -18.35
N ARG A 78 -0.66 12.57 -19.38
CA ARG A 78 -0.85 14.03 -19.36
C ARG A 78 -2.09 14.51 -18.58
N PRO A 79 -2.09 15.75 -18.07
CA PRO A 79 -3.23 16.35 -17.35
C PRO A 79 -4.53 16.55 -18.15
N ASP A 80 -4.50 16.40 -19.48
CA ASP A 80 -5.70 16.39 -20.32
C ASP A 80 -6.38 15.01 -20.38
N ASP A 81 -5.71 13.97 -19.88
CA ASP A 81 -6.32 12.67 -19.63
C ASP A 81 -7.20 12.74 -18.37
N ARG A 82 -8.49 13.00 -18.60
CA ARG A 82 -9.53 13.07 -17.56
C ARG A 82 -10.00 11.69 -17.08
N THR A 83 -9.28 10.62 -17.37
CA THR A 83 -9.60 9.28 -16.84
C THR A 83 -9.45 9.31 -15.31
N GLN A 84 -10.59 9.30 -14.61
CA GLN A 84 -10.68 9.31 -13.14
C GLN A 84 -10.45 7.90 -12.57
N ASP A 85 -9.34 7.28 -12.97
CA ASP A 85 -9.01 5.89 -12.64
C ASP A 85 -7.93 5.89 -11.55
N TYR A 86 -8.23 6.50 -10.40
CA TYR A 86 -7.35 6.52 -9.22
C TYR A 86 -7.87 5.55 -8.19
N ASP A 87 -6.96 4.95 -7.43
CA ASP A 87 -7.27 4.07 -6.31
C ASP A 87 -6.97 4.79 -4.99
N PHE A 88 -8.03 5.26 -4.34
CA PHE A 88 -7.96 5.97 -3.06
C PHE A 88 -8.21 5.04 -1.88
N ARG A 89 -8.25 3.72 -2.07
CA ARG A 89 -8.26 2.78 -0.93
C ARG A 89 -6.95 2.92 -0.15
N PRO A 90 -6.97 2.73 1.18
CA PRO A 90 -5.75 2.50 1.93
C PRO A 90 -4.91 1.41 1.26
N ARG A 91 -3.60 1.61 1.18
CA ARG A 91 -2.72 0.54 0.72
C ARG A 91 -2.59 -0.54 1.78
N LYS A 92 -2.20 -1.75 1.39
CA LYS A 92 -1.85 -2.80 2.35
C LYS A 92 -0.77 -2.30 3.33
N GLY A 93 -0.95 -2.56 4.63
CA GLY A 93 -0.07 -2.07 5.69
C GLY A 93 -0.23 -0.59 6.07
N SER A 94 -1.21 0.11 5.49
CA SER A 94 -1.47 1.52 5.80
C SER A 94 -1.89 1.74 7.26
N THR A 95 -1.45 2.87 7.82
CA THR A 95 -1.87 3.36 9.14
C THR A 95 -3.32 3.84 9.16
N LEU A 96 -3.99 3.94 8.01
CA LEU A 96 -5.40 4.30 7.89
C LEU A 96 -6.35 3.14 8.15
N ILE A 97 -5.87 1.90 7.99
CA ILE A 97 -6.69 0.69 8.12
C ILE A 97 -7.06 0.49 9.60
N ASP A 98 -8.32 0.20 9.90
CA ASP A 98 -8.85 -0.03 11.25
C ASP A 98 -8.50 1.10 12.26
N ALA A 99 -8.23 2.32 11.78
CA ALA A 99 -7.77 3.43 12.61
C ALA A 99 -8.84 4.52 12.82
N GLY A 100 -9.99 4.37 12.19
CA GLY A 100 -11.13 5.25 12.31
C GLY A 100 -11.98 4.95 13.53
N VAL A 101 -13.02 5.77 13.71
CA VAL A 101 -14.00 5.64 14.78
C VAL A 101 -15.37 5.29 14.23
N VAL A 102 -16.11 4.51 15.01
CA VAL A 102 -17.49 4.20 14.70
C VAL A 102 -18.36 5.45 14.85
N ILE A 103 -19.09 5.79 13.79
CA ILE A 103 -20.08 6.86 13.78
C ILE A 103 -21.46 6.18 13.64
N PRO A 104 -22.27 6.17 14.71
CA PRO A 104 -23.53 5.45 14.71
C PRO A 104 -24.45 5.86 13.55
N GLY A 105 -24.94 4.87 12.82
CA GLY A 105 -25.82 5.07 11.68
C GLY A 105 -25.15 5.65 10.44
N ILE A 106 -23.82 5.60 10.34
CA ILE A 106 -23.06 6.04 9.15
C ILE A 106 -22.20 4.89 8.62
N ASN A 107 -21.35 4.30 9.47
CA ASN A 107 -20.44 3.22 9.07
C ASN A 107 -20.61 1.94 9.89
N ASP A 108 -21.59 1.85 10.79
CA ASP A 108 -21.79 0.72 11.69
C ASP A 108 -22.84 -0.30 11.21
N GLY A 109 -23.36 -0.14 9.99
CA GLY A 109 -24.40 -1.00 9.44
C GLY A 109 -25.81 -0.67 9.92
N GLN A 110 -25.99 0.36 10.75
CA GLN A 110 -27.31 0.71 11.28
C GLN A 110 -28.00 1.75 10.40
N ASP A 111 -29.28 1.54 10.15
CA ASP A 111 -30.15 2.49 9.46
C ASP A 111 -30.80 3.44 10.47
N LEU A 112 -29.97 4.23 11.16
CA LEU A 112 -30.47 5.25 12.07
C LEU A 112 -30.91 6.48 11.27
N GLN A 113 -32.05 7.05 11.65
CA GLN A 113 -32.46 8.34 11.13
C GLN A 113 -31.54 9.42 11.70
N GLN A 114 -30.69 9.97 10.85
CA GLN A 114 -29.89 11.17 11.14
C GLN A 114 -30.71 12.41 10.72
N ASN A 115 -30.16 13.28 9.88
CA ASN A 115 -30.91 14.42 9.32
C ASN A 115 -32.04 13.99 8.36
N TRP A 116 -31.87 12.85 7.70
CA TRP A 116 -32.83 12.27 6.76
C TRP A 116 -32.97 10.76 7.01
N PRO A 117 -34.15 10.17 6.76
CA PRO A 117 -34.29 8.72 6.80
C PRO A 117 -33.45 8.07 5.70
N PRO A 118 -32.92 6.85 5.92
CA PRO A 118 -32.33 6.04 4.86
C PRO A 118 -33.30 5.87 3.68
N SER A 119 -32.76 5.91 2.47
CA SER A 119 -33.52 5.75 1.23
C SER A 119 -33.97 4.31 1.01
N TYR A 120 -33.25 3.35 1.59
CA TYR A 120 -33.55 1.92 1.56
C TYR A 120 -32.88 1.22 2.76
N LEU A 121 -33.35 0.01 3.07
CA LEU A 121 -32.79 -0.82 4.14
C LEU A 121 -31.38 -1.30 3.77
N GLY A 122 -30.42 -1.14 4.67
CA GLY A 122 -29.00 -1.44 4.48
C GLY A 122 -28.26 -0.35 3.69
N GLN A 123 -28.75 0.90 3.67
CA GLN A 123 -28.08 2.00 2.98
C GLN A 123 -26.69 2.26 3.58
N ASN A 124 -26.60 2.26 4.90
CA ASN A 124 -25.35 2.46 5.61
C ASN A 124 -24.68 1.09 5.78
N ARG A 125 -23.62 0.84 5.02
CA ARG A 125 -22.84 -0.40 5.16
C ARG A 125 -22.07 -0.39 6.48
N ARG A 126 -21.87 -1.58 7.03
CA ARG A 126 -20.89 -1.77 8.10
C ARG A 126 -19.48 -1.71 7.50
N PHE A 127 -18.55 -1.08 8.20
CA PHE A 127 -17.12 -1.15 7.91
C PHE A 127 -16.61 -2.60 7.85
N VAL A 128 -15.43 -2.79 7.24
CA VAL A 128 -14.75 -4.09 7.14
C VAL A 128 -13.57 -4.08 8.12
N GLY A 129 -13.34 -5.19 8.81
CA GLY A 129 -12.27 -5.29 9.82
C GLY A 129 -12.75 -5.06 11.25
N ASP A 130 -11.82 -4.67 12.11
CA ASP A 130 -12.02 -4.48 13.56
C ASP A 130 -12.57 -3.08 13.87
N ALA A 131 -12.24 -2.08 13.05
CA ALA A 131 -12.74 -0.72 13.14
C ALA A 131 -12.87 -0.10 11.73
N PRO A 132 -13.60 1.02 11.57
CA PRO A 132 -13.62 1.72 10.29
C PRO A 132 -12.23 2.18 9.88
N ASP A 133 -11.97 2.24 8.58
CA ASP A 133 -10.78 2.92 8.08
C ASP A 133 -10.92 4.46 8.17
N ILE A 134 -9.79 5.15 8.28
CA ILE A 134 -9.78 6.61 8.16
C ILE A 134 -9.88 6.98 6.68
N GLY A 135 -11.00 7.59 6.30
CA GLY A 135 -11.22 8.09 4.95
C GLY A 135 -12.58 7.69 4.41
N ALA A 136 -12.70 7.68 3.08
CA ALA A 136 -13.94 7.35 2.40
C ALA A 136 -14.05 5.88 1.96
N TYR A 137 -12.96 5.12 2.10
CA TYR A 137 -12.82 3.77 1.57
C TYR A 137 -12.35 2.83 2.67
N GLU A 138 -12.90 1.62 2.65
CA GLU A 138 -12.57 0.53 3.56
C GLU A 138 -11.71 -0.50 2.81
N TYR A 139 -10.58 -0.88 3.39
CA TYR A 139 -9.65 -1.88 2.88
C TYR A 139 -10.34 -3.25 2.91
N GLY A 140 -10.27 -3.96 1.79
CA GLY A 140 -10.96 -5.24 1.63
C GLY A 140 -12.48 -5.13 1.37
N ASP A 141 -13.05 -3.94 1.22
CA ASP A 141 -14.47 -3.82 0.89
C ASP A 141 -14.77 -4.20 -0.57
N SER A 142 -15.89 -4.90 -0.78
CA SER A 142 -16.37 -5.35 -2.09
C SER A 142 -16.95 -4.23 -2.95
N VAL A 143 -17.03 -3.01 -2.40
CA VAL A 143 -17.56 -1.83 -3.06
C VAL A 143 -16.57 -0.68 -3.02
N TYR A 144 -16.29 -0.15 -4.20
CA TYR A 144 -15.48 1.03 -4.40
C TYR A 144 -16.35 2.14 -5.02
N TRP A 145 -16.52 3.24 -4.29
CA TRP A 145 -17.24 4.39 -4.80
C TRP A 145 -16.39 5.19 -5.80
N ILE A 146 -16.81 5.18 -7.06
CA ILE A 146 -16.17 5.95 -8.14
C ILE A 146 -16.96 7.25 -8.35
N PRO A 147 -16.40 8.43 -8.01
CA PRO A 147 -17.08 9.70 -8.23
C PRO A 147 -17.19 10.03 -9.72
N GLY A 148 -18.14 10.91 -10.08
CA GLY A 148 -18.24 11.48 -11.42
C GLY A 148 -19.37 10.91 -12.29
N TYR A 149 -19.25 11.13 -13.60
CA TYR A 149 -20.26 10.76 -14.59
C TYR A 149 -20.30 9.24 -14.80
N ARG A 150 -21.49 8.63 -14.78
CA ARG A 150 -21.67 7.20 -15.12
C ARG A 150 -22.01 7.04 -16.60
N TYR A 151 -21.18 6.30 -17.32
CA TYR A 151 -21.36 5.99 -18.74
C TYR A 151 -22.54 5.02 -18.96
N PRO A 152 -23.07 4.92 -20.19
CA PRO A 152 -24.09 3.92 -20.53
C PRO A 152 -23.54 2.48 -20.67
N HIS A 153 -22.25 2.28 -20.42
CA HIS A 153 -21.57 0.99 -20.41
C HIS A 153 -20.67 0.91 -19.15
N PRO A 154 -20.22 -0.29 -18.73
CA PRO A 154 -19.19 -0.41 -17.71
C PRO A 154 -17.94 0.39 -18.09
N SER A 155 -17.32 1.07 -17.14
CA SER A 155 -16.23 2.01 -17.40
C SER A 155 -15.33 2.18 -16.17
N PHE A 156 -14.31 3.05 -16.26
CA PHE A 156 -13.35 3.34 -15.18
C PHE A 156 -12.67 2.09 -14.62
N PRO A 157 -11.87 1.39 -15.45
CA PRO A 157 -11.08 0.28 -14.98
C PRO A 157 -10.02 0.77 -13.98
N ILE A 158 -9.95 0.11 -12.83
CA ILE A 158 -8.81 0.18 -11.92
C ILE A 158 -8.28 -1.26 -11.81
N PRO A 159 -7.01 -1.56 -12.17
CA PRO A 159 -6.03 -0.63 -12.72
C PRO A 159 -6.50 0.00 -14.03
N ARG A 160 -5.94 1.18 -14.34
CA ARG A 160 -6.13 1.85 -15.63
C ARG A 160 -5.86 0.90 -16.78
N ASN A 161 -6.57 1.10 -17.89
CA ASN A 161 -6.25 0.37 -19.10
C ASN A 161 -4.81 0.68 -19.57
N ASN A 162 -4.03 -0.37 -19.81
CA ASN A 162 -2.59 -0.33 -20.07
C ASN A 162 -1.75 0.20 -18.91
N ALA A 163 -2.23 0.10 -17.66
CA ALA A 163 -1.40 0.40 -16.50
C ALA A 163 -0.15 -0.48 -16.50
N VAL A 164 0.97 0.10 -16.08
CA VAL A 164 2.23 -0.59 -15.82
C VAL A 164 2.53 -0.51 -14.33
N ASP A 165 3.45 -1.35 -13.86
CA ASP A 165 3.95 -1.35 -12.48
C ASP A 165 2.81 -1.44 -11.45
N VAL A 166 1.80 -2.27 -11.79
CA VAL A 166 0.70 -2.61 -10.87
C VAL A 166 1.23 -3.56 -9.81
N ILE A 167 0.97 -3.28 -8.54
CA ILE A 167 1.41 -4.17 -7.46
C ILE A 167 0.76 -5.56 -7.57
N PRO A 168 1.45 -6.67 -7.21
CA PRO A 168 0.92 -8.02 -7.36
C PRO A 168 -0.36 -8.33 -6.57
N ASP A 169 -0.50 -7.80 -5.34
CA ASP A 169 -1.71 -7.95 -4.53
C ASP A 169 -2.69 -6.80 -4.80
N TYR A 170 -3.41 -6.90 -5.92
CA TYR A 170 -4.33 -5.87 -6.39
C TYR A 170 -5.77 -6.37 -6.52
N SER A 171 -6.63 -5.52 -7.03
CA SER A 171 -8.01 -5.88 -7.34
C SER A 171 -8.40 -5.21 -8.64
N VAL A 172 -9.23 -5.87 -9.45
CA VAL A 172 -9.87 -5.16 -10.57
C VAL A 172 -11.18 -4.55 -10.11
N VAL A 173 -11.38 -3.27 -10.43
CA VAL A 173 -12.55 -2.47 -10.03
C VAL A 173 -13.13 -1.79 -11.25
N TRP A 174 -14.45 -1.71 -11.32
CA TRP A 174 -15.16 -1.06 -12.43
C TRP A 174 -16.29 -0.18 -11.91
N ASN A 175 -16.75 0.76 -12.74
CA ASN A 175 -17.99 1.49 -12.50
C ASN A 175 -19.15 0.83 -13.25
N TYR A 176 -20.29 0.71 -12.58
CA TYR A 176 -21.52 0.26 -13.23
C TYR A 176 -22.08 1.34 -14.15
N PRO A 177 -22.70 0.96 -15.28
CA PRO A 177 -23.41 1.92 -16.13
C PRO A 177 -24.53 2.63 -15.37
N TYR A 178 -24.90 3.83 -15.79
CA TYR A 178 -26.02 4.57 -15.18
C TYR A 178 -27.34 3.81 -15.37
N LYS A 179 -28.05 3.61 -14.25
CA LYS A 179 -29.43 3.10 -14.22
C LYS A 179 -30.24 3.82 -13.16
N ARG A 180 -31.56 3.83 -13.34
CA ARG A 180 -32.50 4.31 -12.31
C ARG A 180 -32.80 3.25 -11.26
N ASP A 181 -32.77 1.98 -11.66
CA ASP A 181 -32.99 0.84 -10.79
C ASP A 181 -31.85 -0.17 -11.01
N TYR A 182 -31.23 -0.60 -9.92
CA TYR A 182 -30.12 -1.54 -9.89
C TYR A 182 -30.48 -2.90 -9.27
N SER A 183 -31.75 -3.11 -8.87
CA SER A 183 -32.20 -4.27 -8.09
C SER A 183 -31.87 -5.64 -8.70
N SER A 184 -31.80 -5.73 -10.02
CA SER A 184 -31.45 -6.94 -10.78
C SER A 184 -30.14 -6.82 -11.58
N THR A 185 -29.35 -5.76 -11.37
CA THR A 185 -28.14 -5.51 -12.16
C THR A 185 -27.02 -6.48 -11.76
N MET A 186 -26.47 -7.16 -12.75
CA MET A 186 -25.33 -8.07 -12.58
C MET A 186 -24.18 -7.72 -13.53
N ALA A 187 -22.96 -7.81 -13.04
CA ALA A 187 -21.73 -7.74 -13.82
C ALA A 187 -21.14 -9.15 -13.97
N SER A 188 -20.72 -9.51 -15.19
CA SER A 188 -19.84 -10.65 -15.45
C SER A 188 -18.45 -10.10 -15.71
N VAL A 189 -17.48 -10.53 -14.91
CA VAL A 189 -16.08 -10.10 -15.00
C VAL A 189 -15.23 -11.30 -15.37
N THR A 190 -14.30 -11.13 -16.30
CA THR A 190 -13.37 -12.18 -16.71
C THR A 190 -11.95 -11.62 -16.75
N ILE A 191 -10.98 -12.33 -16.17
CA ILE A 191 -9.55 -11.98 -16.15
C ILE A 191 -8.73 -13.16 -16.67
N ASN A 192 -7.77 -12.87 -17.53
CA ASN A 192 -6.87 -13.85 -18.15
C ASN A 192 -5.42 -13.36 -18.12
N GLY A 193 -4.50 -14.24 -17.76
CA GLY A 193 -3.05 -14.04 -17.83
C GLY A 193 -2.29 -15.18 -17.14
N PRO A 194 -0.97 -15.04 -16.91
CA PRO A 194 -0.17 -16.05 -16.22
C PRO A 194 -0.78 -16.44 -14.86
N GLY A 195 -1.04 -17.73 -14.67
CA GLY A 195 -1.64 -18.27 -13.44
C GLY A 195 -3.11 -17.89 -13.18
N VAL A 196 -3.76 -17.11 -14.05
CA VAL A 196 -5.14 -16.62 -13.83
C VAL A 196 -5.99 -16.83 -15.08
N ASP A 197 -7.04 -17.64 -14.94
CA ASP A 197 -8.18 -17.73 -15.86
C ASP A 197 -9.44 -17.83 -15.00
N ARG A 198 -10.10 -16.69 -14.79
CA ARG A 198 -11.20 -16.57 -13.84
C ARG A 198 -12.33 -15.75 -14.41
N SER A 199 -13.56 -16.24 -14.23
CA SER A 199 -14.79 -15.50 -14.53
C SER A 199 -15.75 -15.57 -13.35
N GLU A 200 -16.33 -14.42 -12.97
CA GLU A 200 -17.22 -14.32 -11.82
C GLU A 200 -18.36 -13.32 -12.06
N ILE A 201 -19.50 -13.57 -11.40
CA ILE A 201 -20.69 -12.74 -11.47
C ILE A 201 -20.84 -11.95 -10.18
N PHE A 202 -20.99 -10.63 -10.29
CA PHE A 202 -21.17 -9.71 -9.18
C PHE A 202 -22.54 -9.07 -9.25
N ARG A 203 -23.22 -9.01 -8.08
CA ARG A 203 -24.46 -8.26 -7.92
C ARG A 203 -24.15 -6.84 -7.47
N TYR A 204 -24.79 -5.84 -8.09
CA TYR A 204 -24.71 -4.46 -7.61
C TYR A 204 -25.07 -4.39 -6.10
N PRO A 205 -24.34 -3.62 -5.28
CA PRO A 205 -23.30 -2.66 -5.64
C PRO A 205 -21.88 -3.20 -5.81
N ASN A 206 -21.62 -4.49 -5.59
CA ASN A 206 -20.26 -5.05 -5.59
C ASN A 206 -19.56 -4.81 -6.93
N ASN A 207 -18.42 -4.13 -6.89
CA ASN A 207 -17.66 -3.73 -8.08
C ASN A 207 -16.15 -3.91 -7.93
N VAL A 208 -15.74 -4.75 -6.99
CA VAL A 208 -14.34 -5.11 -6.72
C VAL A 208 -14.20 -6.62 -6.86
N MET A 209 -13.25 -7.06 -7.67
CA MET A 209 -12.84 -8.46 -7.77
C MET A 209 -11.40 -8.58 -7.27
N PHE A 210 -11.25 -9.15 -6.07
CA PHE A 210 -9.96 -9.43 -5.45
C PHE A 210 -9.24 -10.56 -6.19
N GLN A 211 -7.99 -10.34 -6.57
CA GLN A 211 -7.17 -11.30 -7.30
C GLN A 211 -5.69 -10.95 -7.11
N GLU A 212 -4.91 -11.88 -6.59
CA GLU A 212 -3.45 -11.76 -6.60
C GLU A 212 -2.89 -12.18 -7.96
N PHE A 213 -1.86 -11.48 -8.41
CA PHE A 213 -1.25 -11.65 -9.73
C PHE A 213 0.21 -12.05 -9.60
N GLN A 214 0.74 -12.75 -10.61
CA GLN A 214 2.17 -13.08 -10.65
C GLN A 214 2.99 -11.82 -10.95
N PRO A 215 4.13 -11.61 -10.25
CA PRO A 215 5.07 -10.54 -10.60
C PRO A 215 5.46 -10.60 -12.08
N GLY A 216 5.53 -9.45 -12.74
CA GLY A 216 5.83 -9.38 -14.18
C GLY A 216 4.75 -9.95 -15.11
N GLY A 217 3.61 -10.40 -14.58
CA GLY A 217 2.52 -10.92 -15.38
C GLY A 217 1.79 -9.84 -16.18
N PHE A 218 1.44 -10.16 -17.44
CA PHE A 218 0.55 -9.34 -18.25
C PHE A 218 -0.87 -9.93 -18.23
N TYR A 219 -1.85 -9.11 -17.87
CA TYR A 219 -3.23 -9.53 -17.73
C TYR A 219 -4.17 -8.75 -18.63
N THR A 220 -5.20 -9.44 -19.12
CA THR A 220 -6.34 -8.84 -19.83
C THR A 220 -7.61 -9.17 -19.09
N TRP A 221 -8.54 -8.22 -19.02
CA TRP A 221 -9.80 -8.41 -18.34
C TRP A 221 -10.93 -7.64 -19.00
N SER A 222 -12.17 -8.03 -18.73
CA SER A 222 -13.35 -7.41 -19.31
C SER A 222 -14.53 -7.48 -18.36
N VAL A 223 -15.45 -6.52 -18.51
CA VAL A 223 -16.69 -6.46 -17.74
C VAL A 223 -17.88 -6.34 -18.68
N THR A 224 -18.89 -7.18 -18.47
CA THR A 224 -20.19 -7.07 -19.12
C THR A 224 -21.26 -6.90 -18.08
N VAL A 225 -22.06 -5.82 -18.15
CA VAL A 225 -23.19 -5.60 -17.25
C VAL A 225 -24.49 -5.74 -18.02
N ASP A 226 -25.30 -6.72 -17.65
CA ASP A 226 -26.60 -7.01 -18.28
C ASP A 226 -26.54 -7.03 -19.83
N GLY A 227 -25.49 -7.64 -20.38
CA GLY A 227 -25.25 -7.75 -21.82
C GLY A 227 -24.52 -6.57 -22.47
N MET A 228 -24.27 -5.47 -21.74
CA MET A 228 -23.48 -4.33 -22.22
C MET A 228 -22.01 -4.50 -21.87
N SER A 229 -21.14 -4.56 -22.88
CA SER A 229 -19.70 -4.68 -22.69
C SER A 229 -19.05 -3.33 -22.39
N GLY A 230 -18.10 -3.31 -21.45
CA GLY A 230 -17.18 -2.19 -21.21
C GLY A 230 -15.93 -2.19 -22.11
N GLY A 231 -15.76 -3.23 -22.95
CA GLY A 231 -14.53 -3.50 -23.68
C GLY A 231 -13.58 -4.42 -22.93
N THR A 232 -12.36 -4.54 -23.45
CA THR A 232 -11.25 -5.27 -22.84
C THR A 232 -10.20 -4.28 -22.36
N TRP A 233 -9.73 -4.46 -21.15
CA TRP A 233 -8.67 -3.69 -20.53
C TRP A 233 -7.48 -4.59 -20.21
N SER A 234 -6.31 -4.00 -20.06
CA SER A 234 -5.09 -4.72 -19.69
C SER A 234 -4.24 -3.97 -18.69
N PHE A 235 -3.34 -4.69 -18.03
CA PHE A 235 -2.30 -4.10 -17.20
C PHE A 235 -1.09 -5.04 -17.09
N GLN A 236 0.04 -4.46 -16.72
CA GLN A 236 1.30 -5.14 -16.47
C GLN A 236 1.62 -5.04 -14.97
N VAL A 237 1.89 -6.18 -14.35
CA VAL A 237 2.29 -6.26 -12.95
C VAL A 237 3.77 -5.95 -12.83
N ASP A 238 4.14 -5.24 -11.77
CA ASP A 238 5.53 -4.95 -11.39
C ASP A 238 6.29 -6.26 -11.10
N ASN A 239 7.59 -6.29 -11.37
CA ASN A 239 8.44 -7.40 -10.94
C ASN A 239 8.87 -7.25 -9.48
N ASP A 240 8.71 -6.05 -8.93
CA ASP A 240 9.10 -5.72 -7.58
C ASP A 240 7.89 -5.61 -6.66
N ILE A 241 8.06 -6.00 -5.40
CA ILE A 241 7.22 -5.55 -4.30
C ILE A 241 8.04 -4.70 -3.35
N TYR A 242 7.37 -3.73 -2.74
CA TYR A 242 7.96 -2.81 -1.78
C TYR A 242 7.47 -3.16 -0.37
N PRO A 243 8.20 -2.81 0.69
CA PRO A 243 7.79 -3.13 2.04
C PRO A 243 6.45 -2.43 2.35
N MET A 244 5.58 -3.14 3.06
CA MET A 244 4.38 -2.57 3.66
C MET A 244 4.77 -1.50 4.70
N ASN A 245 5.81 -1.78 5.48
CA ASN A 245 6.34 -0.88 6.48
C ASN A 245 7.85 -1.08 6.56
N ASP A 246 8.58 0.02 6.76
CA ASP A 246 10.00 -0.02 7.09
C ASP A 246 10.33 1.06 8.13
N ARG A 247 11.19 0.70 9.09
CA ARG A 247 11.54 1.60 10.18
C ARG A 247 12.87 1.27 10.81
N SER A 248 13.72 2.28 11.01
CA SER A 248 14.83 2.16 11.96
C SER A 248 14.46 2.75 13.31
N ILE A 249 14.77 2.03 14.39
CA ILE A 249 14.45 2.41 15.76
C ILE A 249 15.63 2.17 16.70
N ASP A 250 15.75 3.03 17.72
CA ASP A 250 16.62 2.78 18.86
C ASP A 250 15.97 1.74 19.78
N THR A 251 16.50 0.52 19.76
CA THR A 251 15.98 -0.64 20.49
C THR A 251 16.21 -0.57 22.00
N THR A 252 16.93 0.44 22.50
CA THR A 252 17.05 0.71 23.94
C THR A 252 15.86 1.49 24.49
N LEU A 253 15.08 2.11 23.59
CA LEU A 253 13.82 2.77 23.92
C LEU A 253 12.66 1.75 23.83
N HIS A 254 11.60 2.02 24.60
CA HIS A 254 10.40 1.20 24.60
C HIS A 254 9.19 2.11 24.70
N GLU A 255 8.85 2.72 23.57
CA GLU A 255 7.75 3.67 23.44
C GLU A 255 7.03 3.50 22.11
N VAL A 256 5.74 3.84 22.07
CA VAL A 256 4.98 3.83 20.83
C VAL A 256 5.55 4.90 19.89
N ILE A 257 6.00 4.48 18.71
CA ILE A 257 6.53 5.38 17.70
C ILE A 257 5.40 5.66 16.70
N PRO A 258 4.94 6.92 16.56
CA PRO A 258 3.96 7.26 15.55
C PRO A 258 4.59 7.23 14.16
N LEU A 259 3.75 7.10 13.14
CA LEU A 259 4.13 7.35 11.75
C LEU A 259 4.94 8.65 11.64
N LYS A 260 6.07 8.60 10.93
CA LYS A 260 6.84 9.79 10.55
C LYS A 260 7.38 9.63 9.15
N ASN A 261 7.54 10.76 8.44
CA ASN A 261 8.25 10.88 7.16
C ASN A 261 9.76 10.58 7.30
N GLN A 262 10.10 9.33 7.58
CA GLN A 262 11.46 8.83 7.72
C GLN A 262 11.93 8.29 6.37
N LYS A 263 12.78 9.07 5.71
CA LYS A 263 13.29 8.78 4.35
C LYS A 263 14.50 7.84 4.30
N THR A 264 14.96 7.41 5.45
CA THR A 264 16.18 6.64 5.61
C THR A 264 16.04 5.60 6.72
N LEU A 265 16.72 4.48 6.57
CA LEU A 265 16.83 3.43 7.56
C LEU A 265 18.27 3.42 8.06
N GLU A 266 18.48 3.85 9.30
CA GLU A 266 19.80 3.94 9.90
C GLU A 266 20.09 2.64 10.69
N VAL A 267 21.28 2.09 10.52
CA VAL A 267 21.70 0.84 11.17
C VAL A 267 23.02 1.10 11.89
N SER A 268 22.99 1.04 13.23
CA SER A 268 24.13 1.27 14.14
C SER A 268 23.91 0.52 15.46
N GLU A 269 24.85 0.58 16.42
CA GLU A 269 24.88 -0.31 17.62
C GLU A 269 23.52 -0.57 18.27
N ASN A 270 22.75 0.49 18.55
CA ASN A 270 21.44 0.41 19.19
C ASN A 270 20.27 0.61 18.21
N ASN A 271 20.57 0.97 16.96
CA ASN A 271 19.59 1.34 15.95
C ASN A 271 19.45 0.23 14.91
N ILE A 272 18.29 -0.42 14.90
CA ILE A 272 18.01 -1.56 14.03
C ILE A 272 16.95 -1.14 13.02
N ALA A 273 17.16 -1.48 11.74
CA ALA A 273 16.17 -1.25 10.70
C ALA A 273 15.32 -2.50 10.45
N PHE A 274 14.01 -2.35 10.49
CA PHE A 274 13.03 -3.40 10.24
C PHE A 274 12.33 -3.15 8.91
N LEU A 275 12.09 -4.21 8.16
CA LEU A 275 11.34 -4.17 6.90
C LEU A 275 10.31 -5.30 6.90
N LEU A 276 9.08 -4.97 6.54
CA LEU A 276 7.96 -5.90 6.48
C LEU A 276 7.44 -5.99 5.06
N PHE A 277 7.49 -7.17 4.46
CA PHE A 277 6.94 -7.47 3.14
C PHE A 277 5.74 -8.39 3.26
N ASP A 278 4.86 -8.36 2.25
CA ASP A 278 3.80 -9.34 2.09
C ASP A 278 3.83 -9.89 0.68
N ILE A 279 4.17 -11.17 0.60
CA ILE A 279 4.49 -11.86 -0.64
C ILE A 279 3.20 -12.51 -1.17
N PRO A 280 2.79 -12.23 -2.41
CA PRO A 280 1.53 -12.74 -2.95
C PRO A 280 1.56 -14.27 -3.04
N SER A 281 0.42 -14.92 -2.87
CA SER A 281 0.24 -16.38 -3.03
C SER A 281 0.45 -16.89 -4.45
N SER A 282 0.55 -15.97 -5.42
CA SER A 282 0.94 -16.26 -6.80
C SER A 282 2.44 -16.60 -6.95
N VAL A 283 3.26 -16.29 -5.94
CA VAL A 283 4.69 -16.60 -5.87
C VAL A 283 4.89 -17.91 -5.09
N ASP A 284 5.63 -18.82 -5.69
CA ASP A 284 6.02 -20.12 -5.13
C ASP A 284 7.52 -20.38 -5.36
N ASN A 285 7.98 -21.61 -5.11
CA ASN A 285 9.38 -22.01 -5.26
C ASN A 285 9.91 -21.99 -6.72
N SER A 286 9.08 -21.61 -7.70
CA SER A 286 9.52 -21.41 -9.09
C SER A 286 10.06 -20.00 -9.35
N TRP A 287 10.14 -19.15 -8.33
CA TRP A 287 10.66 -17.79 -8.42
C TRP A 287 11.99 -17.66 -7.69
N ASP A 288 12.96 -17.06 -8.36
CA ASP A 288 14.16 -16.53 -7.73
C ASP A 288 13.81 -15.15 -7.16
N ILE A 289 14.22 -14.89 -5.92
CA ILE A 289 13.82 -13.71 -5.14
C ILE A 289 15.08 -12.96 -4.70
N ASP A 290 15.24 -11.73 -5.17
CA ASP A 290 16.34 -10.85 -4.74
C ASP A 290 15.83 -9.76 -3.81
N PHE A 291 16.45 -9.60 -2.64
CA PHE A 291 16.21 -8.49 -1.73
C PHE A 291 17.19 -7.35 -2.00
N ASN A 292 16.66 -6.23 -2.49
CA ASN A 292 17.41 -5.06 -2.88
C ASN A 292 17.32 -3.96 -1.81
N LEU A 293 18.46 -3.38 -1.47
CA LEU A 293 18.59 -2.23 -0.59
C LEU A 293 19.45 -1.17 -1.27
N PHE A 294 19.01 0.08 -1.24
CA PHE A 294 19.81 1.20 -1.73
C PHE A 294 20.58 1.83 -0.58
N VAL A 295 21.90 1.74 -0.64
CA VAL A 295 22.84 2.35 0.32
C VAL A 295 22.89 3.85 0.05
N LYS A 296 22.50 4.64 1.05
CA LYS A 296 22.61 6.10 0.96
C LYS A 296 23.97 6.58 1.43
N GLU A 297 24.43 6.11 2.58
CA GLU A 297 25.66 6.59 3.23
C GLU A 297 26.33 5.49 4.04
N VAL A 298 27.66 5.45 4.03
CA VAL A 298 28.49 4.49 4.77
C VAL A 298 29.42 5.27 5.68
N GLU A 299 28.99 5.52 6.91
CA GLU A 299 29.81 6.27 7.87
C GLU A 299 31.00 5.45 8.36
N ASN A 300 30.77 4.17 8.69
CA ASN A 300 31.81 3.23 9.06
C ASN A 300 31.36 1.80 8.79
N LEU A 301 32.23 0.97 8.20
CA LEU A 301 31.92 -0.43 7.94
C LEU A 301 33.19 -1.28 8.02
N THR A 302 33.34 -1.96 9.15
CA THR A 302 34.49 -2.82 9.47
C THR A 302 34.10 -4.28 9.58
N GLY A 303 32.90 -4.57 10.08
CA GLY A 303 32.35 -5.92 10.18
C GLY A 303 31.42 -6.22 9.01
N GLY A 304 30.29 -5.52 8.94
CA GLY A 304 29.21 -5.74 7.99
C GLY A 304 27.84 -5.39 8.57
N ILE A 305 26.81 -5.35 7.73
CA ILE A 305 25.42 -5.28 8.18
C ILE A 305 24.79 -6.66 8.00
N VAL A 306 24.30 -7.25 9.08
CA VAL A 306 23.68 -8.59 9.03
C VAL A 306 22.18 -8.45 8.79
N VAL A 307 21.67 -9.24 7.85
CA VAL A 307 20.23 -9.39 7.58
C VAL A 307 19.72 -10.56 8.42
N TYR A 308 18.77 -10.29 9.30
CA TYR A 308 18.13 -11.29 10.13
C TYR A 308 16.69 -11.50 9.70
N LYS A 309 16.20 -12.73 9.86
CA LYS A 309 14.77 -12.97 9.99
C LYS A 309 14.28 -12.34 11.29
N HIS A 310 13.11 -11.71 11.24
CA HIS A 310 12.41 -11.19 12.41
C HIS A 310 11.06 -11.91 12.55
N ASP A 311 10.84 -12.60 13.66
CA ASP A 311 9.72 -13.55 13.82
C ASP A 311 8.39 -12.89 14.23
N TYR A 312 8.28 -11.56 14.13
CA TYR A 312 7.06 -10.79 14.44
C TYR A 312 6.47 -10.12 13.19
N PRO A 313 5.91 -10.85 12.21
CA PRO A 313 5.51 -10.31 10.92
C PRO A 313 4.22 -9.45 10.94
N ASP A 314 3.68 -9.12 12.11
CA ASP A 314 2.43 -8.35 12.25
C ASP A 314 2.64 -6.92 12.76
N TRP A 315 3.90 -6.47 12.84
CA TRP A 315 4.24 -5.16 13.34
C TRP A 315 3.77 -4.01 12.41
N GLY A 316 3.57 -2.83 12.99
CA GLY A 316 3.26 -1.61 12.25
C GLY A 316 3.62 -0.34 13.02
N GLU A 317 3.10 0.81 12.57
CA GLU A 317 3.28 2.13 13.22
C GLU A 317 1.98 2.67 13.83
N LYS A 318 0.95 1.82 13.95
CA LYS A 318 -0.32 2.15 14.61
C LYS A 318 -0.13 2.27 16.11
N ASN A 319 -1.02 2.99 16.79
CA ASN A 319 -1.01 3.11 18.24
C ASN A 319 -1.69 1.90 18.89
N ASP A 320 -1.07 0.73 18.78
CA ASP A 320 -1.55 -0.55 19.30
C ASP A 320 -0.40 -1.42 19.83
N GLU A 321 -0.73 -2.63 20.28
CA GLU A 321 0.23 -3.59 20.84
C GLU A 321 1.23 -4.14 19.81
N MET A 322 0.98 -3.92 18.52
CA MET A 322 1.85 -4.34 17.41
C MET A 322 2.75 -3.20 16.92
N ASN A 323 2.80 -2.06 17.63
CA ASN A 323 3.67 -0.96 17.26
C ASN A 323 5.16 -1.35 17.32
N ILE A 324 5.90 -1.08 16.24
CA ILE A 324 7.32 -1.42 16.11
C ILE A 324 8.18 -0.88 17.26
N GLY A 325 7.82 0.22 17.91
CA GLY A 325 8.58 0.78 19.02
C GLY A 325 8.43 0.03 20.36
N ILE A 326 7.46 -0.89 20.49
CA ILE A 326 7.19 -1.61 21.75
C ILE A 326 7.15 -3.13 21.61
N ILE A 327 7.08 -3.68 20.39
CA ILE A 327 7.17 -5.13 20.23
C ILE A 327 8.56 -5.66 20.61
N ASP A 328 8.69 -6.97 20.70
CA ASP A 328 9.99 -7.61 20.90
C ASP A 328 10.87 -7.46 19.66
N HIS A 329 12.09 -6.94 19.85
CA HIS A 329 13.09 -6.69 18.81
C HIS A 329 14.16 -7.79 18.71
N THR A 330 13.95 -8.93 19.37
CA THR A 330 14.90 -10.05 19.35
C THR A 330 15.20 -10.46 17.91
N LEU A 331 16.48 -10.36 17.53
CA LEU A 331 16.96 -10.77 16.21
C LEU A 331 16.89 -12.29 16.08
N GLY A 332 16.26 -12.77 15.00
CA GLY A 332 16.11 -14.19 14.72
C GLY A 332 17.32 -14.79 14.03
N ILE A 333 17.07 -15.65 13.04
CA ILE A 333 18.13 -16.36 12.30
C ILE A 333 18.87 -15.37 11.39
N PRO A 334 20.22 -15.27 11.44
CA PRO A 334 20.98 -14.53 10.46
C PRO A 334 20.87 -15.22 9.10
N LEU A 335 20.49 -14.46 8.08
CA LEU A 335 20.28 -14.93 6.72
C LEU A 335 21.52 -14.71 5.86
N ASP A 336 22.06 -13.49 5.89
CA ASP A 336 23.34 -13.16 5.26
C ASP A 336 23.98 -11.91 5.89
N THR A 337 25.21 -11.59 5.50
CA THR A 337 25.94 -10.38 5.90
C THR A 337 26.34 -9.56 4.68
N LEU A 338 25.86 -8.32 4.64
CA LEU A 338 26.23 -7.34 3.64
C LEU A 338 27.62 -6.76 3.98
N LEU A 339 28.57 -7.03 3.08
CA LEU A 339 29.97 -6.61 3.20
C LEU A 339 30.32 -5.59 2.11
N SER A 340 31.31 -4.75 2.37
CA SER A 340 31.89 -3.83 1.37
C SER A 340 30.84 -2.95 0.66
N LEU A 341 29.90 -2.38 1.41
CA LEU A 341 28.86 -1.50 0.87
C LEU A 341 29.48 -0.21 0.31
N GLU A 342 28.98 0.22 -0.84
CA GLU A 342 29.37 1.47 -1.49
C GLU A 342 28.23 2.49 -1.38
N GLU A 343 28.57 3.75 -1.11
CA GLU A 343 27.58 4.84 -1.06
C GLU A 343 26.89 5.04 -2.41
N GLU A 344 25.61 5.41 -2.36
CA GLU A 344 24.77 5.70 -3.54
C GLU A 344 24.68 4.52 -4.53
N SER A 345 24.62 3.28 -3.99
CA SER A 345 24.57 2.04 -4.77
C SER A 345 23.51 1.07 -4.27
N VAL A 346 23.10 0.13 -5.13
CA VAL A 346 22.21 -0.98 -4.75
C VAL A 346 23.04 -2.17 -4.33
N VAL A 347 22.66 -2.79 -3.21
CA VAL A 347 23.10 -4.12 -2.81
C VAL A 347 21.92 -5.08 -2.90
N SER A 348 22.15 -6.25 -3.48
CA SER A 348 21.14 -7.29 -3.68
C SER A 348 21.57 -8.58 -2.99
N LEU A 349 20.61 -9.25 -2.36
CA LEU A 349 20.78 -10.52 -1.65
C LEU A 349 19.81 -11.56 -2.22
N ASP A 350 20.31 -12.74 -2.59
CA ASP A 350 19.46 -13.87 -2.98
C ASP A 350 18.72 -14.42 -1.74
N MET A 351 17.40 -14.31 -1.76
CA MET A 351 16.48 -14.73 -0.71
C MET A 351 15.71 -16.00 -1.07
N SER A 352 15.95 -16.60 -2.24
CA SER A 352 15.15 -17.69 -2.80
C SER A 352 15.11 -18.93 -1.88
N SER A 353 16.20 -19.17 -1.13
CA SER A 353 16.27 -20.29 -0.17
C SER A 353 15.63 -20.00 1.19
N PHE A 354 15.36 -18.73 1.50
CA PHE A 354 14.82 -18.29 2.80
C PHE A 354 13.33 -17.99 2.73
N ILE A 355 12.87 -17.48 1.59
CA ILE A 355 11.47 -17.18 1.32
C ILE A 355 10.87 -18.34 0.52
N THR A 356 10.20 -19.25 1.24
CA THR A 356 9.64 -20.49 0.65
C THR A 356 8.11 -20.54 0.71
N GLU A 357 7.49 -19.53 1.30
CA GLU A 357 6.04 -19.42 1.47
C GLU A 357 5.59 -17.98 1.22
N SER A 358 4.37 -17.81 0.71
CA SER A 358 3.70 -16.52 0.58
C SER A 358 3.29 -15.95 1.95
N GLY A 359 2.86 -14.69 1.96
CA GLY A 359 2.38 -13.99 3.15
C GLY A 359 3.41 -13.04 3.73
N LYS A 360 3.22 -12.67 4.99
CA LYS A 360 4.05 -11.65 5.65
C LYS A 360 5.43 -12.18 6.05
N HIS A 361 6.47 -11.44 5.68
CA HIS A 361 7.86 -11.70 6.06
C HIS A 361 8.49 -10.43 6.63
N SER A 362 9.02 -10.53 7.86
CA SER A 362 9.75 -9.43 8.48
C SER A 362 11.25 -9.73 8.51
N PHE A 363 12.04 -8.71 8.19
CA PHE A 363 13.49 -8.72 8.24
C PHE A 363 13.99 -7.61 9.17
N ALA A 364 15.18 -7.80 9.72
CA ALA A 364 15.88 -6.81 10.51
C ALA A 364 17.33 -6.66 10.01
N LEU A 365 17.83 -5.44 9.99
CA LEU A 365 19.21 -5.10 9.66
C LEU A 365 19.88 -4.59 10.92
N ALA A 366 20.94 -5.27 11.35
CA ALA A 366 21.71 -4.88 12.53
C ALA A 366 23.22 -4.94 12.22
N PRO A 367 24.03 -4.10 12.88
CA PRO A 367 25.46 -4.09 12.63
C PRO A 367 26.13 -5.35 13.21
N LEU A 368 27.11 -5.90 12.48
CA LEU A 368 27.92 -7.01 12.97
C LEU A 368 28.92 -6.55 14.04
N ASN A 369 29.52 -5.37 13.84
CA ASN A 369 30.36 -4.70 14.83
C ASN A 369 29.62 -3.46 15.36
N PRO A 370 29.61 -3.18 16.68
CA PRO A 370 28.98 -1.98 17.25
C PRO A 370 29.39 -0.65 16.59
N ASN A 371 30.57 -0.57 15.97
CA ASN A 371 31.02 0.64 15.28
C ASN A 371 30.54 0.74 13.82
N ASP A 372 29.95 -0.31 13.27
CA ASP A 372 29.42 -0.27 11.91
C ASP A 372 28.18 0.62 11.90
N HIS A 373 28.16 1.57 10.97
CA HIS A 373 27.10 2.55 10.79
C HIS A 373 26.85 2.78 9.31
N VAL A 374 25.68 2.35 8.85
CA VAL A 374 25.24 2.46 7.45
C VAL A 374 23.81 2.99 7.42
N THR A 375 23.54 3.89 6.48
CA THR A 375 22.20 4.40 6.22
C THR A 375 21.73 3.90 4.86
N PHE A 376 20.55 3.27 4.83
CA PHE A 376 19.84 2.90 3.61
C PHE A 376 18.70 3.88 3.32
N HIS A 377 18.19 3.88 2.10
CA HIS A 377 16.91 4.52 1.80
C HIS A 377 15.75 3.68 2.33
N SER A 378 14.69 4.37 2.77
CA SER A 378 13.40 3.76 3.11
C SER A 378 12.42 3.82 1.94
N TYR A 379 11.25 3.21 2.12
CA TYR A 379 10.09 3.33 1.25
C TYR A 379 9.57 4.77 1.13
N GLU A 380 9.90 5.66 2.06
CA GLU A 380 9.55 7.08 2.00
C GLU A 380 10.62 7.94 1.31
N ALA A 381 11.71 7.33 0.82
CA ALA A 381 12.72 8.03 0.03
C ALA A 381 12.11 8.68 -1.22
N GLY A 382 12.64 9.85 -1.56
CA GLY A 382 12.05 10.76 -2.54
C GLY A 382 11.81 12.16 -1.96
N GLY A 383 11.11 13.00 -2.72
CA GLY A 383 11.07 14.44 -2.42
C GLY A 383 9.74 15.11 -2.70
N ILE A 384 9.59 16.26 -2.05
CA ILE A 384 8.56 17.26 -2.35
C ILE A 384 9.19 18.24 -3.35
N ARG A 385 8.60 18.39 -4.53
CA ARG A 385 8.85 19.54 -5.41
C ARG A 385 7.79 20.60 -5.16
N VAL A 386 8.08 21.83 -5.61
CA VAL A 386 7.16 22.99 -5.55
C VAL A 386 5.76 22.68 -6.11
N GLN A 387 5.61 21.66 -6.96
CA GLN A 387 4.35 21.26 -7.61
C GLN A 387 3.77 19.91 -7.16
N GLY A 388 4.37 19.20 -6.19
CA GLY A 388 3.84 17.91 -5.69
C GLY A 388 4.92 16.93 -5.23
N TYR A 389 4.51 15.71 -4.91
CA TYR A 389 5.41 14.61 -4.57
C TYR A 389 5.96 13.96 -5.84
N PHE A 390 7.20 13.49 -5.76
CA PHE A 390 7.73 12.54 -6.72
C PHE A 390 8.30 11.36 -5.97
N THR A 391 7.97 10.17 -6.45
CA THR A 391 8.51 8.91 -6.00
C THR A 391 9.82 8.65 -6.74
N LYS A 392 10.77 8.00 -6.06
CA LYS A 392 11.96 7.43 -6.68
C LYS A 392 12.01 5.97 -6.28
N LYS A 393 11.17 5.17 -6.94
CA LYS A 393 11.00 3.74 -6.65
C LYS A 393 12.34 3.00 -6.70
N GLU A 394 13.26 3.45 -7.55
CA GLU A 394 14.61 2.93 -7.69
C GLU A 394 15.48 3.05 -6.41
N LEU A 395 15.06 3.88 -5.44
CA LEU A 395 15.74 4.02 -4.15
C LEU A 395 15.11 3.15 -3.05
N TRP A 396 13.90 2.62 -3.26
CA TRP A 396 13.17 1.94 -2.19
C TRP A 396 13.72 0.52 -2.00
N PRO A 397 13.70 0.01 -0.76
CA PRO A 397 13.86 -1.42 -0.55
C PRO A 397 12.82 -2.20 -1.37
N SER A 398 13.22 -3.31 -1.98
CA SER A 398 12.29 -4.16 -2.74
C SER A 398 12.67 -5.63 -2.68
N LEU A 399 11.67 -6.49 -2.86
CA LEU A 399 11.90 -7.87 -3.31
C LEU A 399 11.59 -7.94 -4.80
N SER A 400 12.58 -8.32 -5.61
CA SER A 400 12.43 -8.55 -7.04
C SER A 400 12.22 -10.03 -7.33
N PHE A 401 11.29 -10.34 -8.22
CA PHE A 401 10.96 -11.72 -8.57
C PHE A 401 11.34 -12.01 -10.02
N THR A 402 12.08 -13.09 -10.24
CA THR A 402 12.36 -13.60 -11.59
C THR A 402 12.00 -15.08 -11.70
N PRO A 403 11.42 -15.56 -12.83
CA PRO A 403 11.14 -16.97 -12.99
C PRO A 403 12.44 -17.79 -12.98
N SER A 404 12.53 -18.79 -12.11
CA SER A 404 13.74 -19.60 -11.97
C SER A 404 14.06 -20.37 -13.24
N LEU A 405 15.34 -20.47 -13.60
CA LEU A 405 15.77 -21.14 -14.83
C LEU A 405 15.36 -22.63 -14.88
N ASP A 406 15.24 -23.27 -13.71
CA ASP A 406 14.81 -24.67 -13.58
C ASP A 406 13.31 -24.84 -13.91
N SER A 407 12.47 -23.81 -13.66
CA SER A 407 11.05 -23.81 -14.02
C SER A 407 10.79 -23.62 -15.52
N LEU A 408 11.67 -22.86 -16.20
CA LEU A 408 11.59 -22.64 -17.66
C LEU A 408 11.77 -23.95 -18.46
N THR A 409 12.52 -24.89 -17.90
CA THR A 409 12.80 -26.19 -18.54
C THR A 409 11.57 -27.10 -18.58
N LEU A 410 10.62 -26.94 -17.66
CA LEU A 410 9.38 -27.72 -17.63
C LEU A 410 8.37 -27.28 -18.71
N TYR A 411 8.27 -25.96 -18.96
CA TYR A 411 7.34 -25.40 -19.95
C TYR A 411 7.70 -25.79 -21.40
N LEU A 412 9.00 -25.86 -21.71
CA LEU A 412 9.49 -26.27 -23.03
C LEU A 412 9.33 -27.79 -23.30
N GLN A 413 9.29 -28.62 -22.26
CA GLN A 413 8.99 -30.05 -22.42
C GLN A 413 7.49 -30.33 -22.63
N CYS A 414 6.60 -29.55 -22.01
CA CYS A 414 5.16 -29.73 -22.19
C CYS A 414 4.67 -29.33 -23.60
N HIS A 415 5.28 -28.34 -24.24
CA HIS A 415 4.94 -27.94 -25.62
C HIS A 415 5.52 -28.87 -26.72
N ARG A 416 6.39 -29.82 -26.36
CA ARG A 416 6.91 -30.83 -27.32
C ARG A 416 6.13 -32.14 -27.37
N MET A 417 5.06 -32.30 -26.56
CA MET A 417 4.26 -33.55 -26.54
C MET A 417 2.88 -33.49 -27.20
N THR A 418 2.52 -32.41 -27.90
CA THR A 418 1.26 -32.33 -28.70
C THR A 418 1.50 -32.13 -30.20
N ALA A 419 2.52 -32.78 -30.73
CA ALA A 419 2.68 -32.93 -32.18
C ALA A 419 3.19 -34.35 -32.50
N LEU A 420 2.28 -35.33 -32.49
CA LEU A 420 2.36 -36.58 -33.26
C LEU A 420 0.95 -37.06 -33.59
#